data_AF-A0A0M3KJV0-F1
#
_entry.id   AF-A0A0M3KJV0-F1
#
_cell.length_a   1.000
_cell.length_b   1.000
_cell.length_c   1.000
_cell.angle_alpha   90.00
_cell.angle_beta   90.00
_cell.angle_gamma   90.00
#
_symmetry.space_group_name_H-M   'P 1'
#
loop_
_entity.id
_entity.type
_entity.pdbx_description
1 polymer ?
#
loop_
_entity_poly.entity_id
_entity_poly.type
_entity_poly.pdbx_seq_one_letter_code
_entity_poly.pdbx_strand_id
1 'polypeptide(L)'
;LDSFGVAPDIQDILTAQAQLDQLEVKESVEAQLQRISVPLSLVFFTMFAYLVAGSIIFCVWEGWTFLDSFYFCYISLTTIGLSFLFS
;
A
#
# COMPACT_ATOMS: atom_id res chain seq x y z
N LEU A 1 30.06 -43.89 -17.43
CA LEU A 1 28.60 -43.67 -17.25
C LEU A 1 28.31 -42.40 -16.43
N ASP A 2 29.27 -41.46 -16.39
CA ASP A 2 29.17 -40.09 -16.91
C ASP A 2 27.96 -39.26 -16.50
N SER A 3 27.59 -39.38 -15.22
CA SER A 3 26.75 -38.45 -14.45
C SER A 3 27.40 -37.07 -14.23
N PHE A 4 28.18 -36.54 -15.19
CA PHE A 4 28.94 -35.30 -14.99
C PHE A 4 28.89 -34.29 -16.16
N GLY A 5 28.18 -34.57 -17.26
CA GLY A 5 28.21 -33.70 -18.46
C GLY A 5 26.97 -32.81 -18.72
N VAL A 6 25.81 -33.14 -18.14
CA VAL A 6 24.52 -32.52 -18.54
C VAL A 6 23.91 -31.65 -17.42
N ALA A 7 24.44 -31.74 -16.20
CA ALA A 7 23.88 -31.09 -15.02
C ALA A 7 24.27 -29.60 -14.81
N PRO A 8 25.51 -29.13 -15.11
CA PRO A 8 25.85 -27.74 -14.79
C PRO A 8 25.13 -26.76 -15.72
N ASP A 9 25.19 -26.98 -17.04
CA ASP A 9 24.63 -26.06 -18.05
C ASP A 9 23.11 -25.85 -17.92
N ILE A 10 22.33 -26.92 -17.73
CA ILE A 10 20.86 -26.82 -17.60
C ILE A 10 20.48 -26.17 -16.27
N GLN A 11 21.21 -26.43 -15.19
CA GLN A 11 20.98 -25.78 -13.90
C GLN A 11 21.28 -24.28 -13.98
N ASP A 12 22.35 -23.91 -14.69
CA ASP A 12 22.70 -22.52 -14.95
C ASP A 12 21.64 -21.82 -15.83
N ILE A 13 21.06 -22.53 -16.80
CA ILE A 13 19.96 -22.01 -17.63
C ILE A 13 18.67 -21.86 -16.82
N LEU A 14 18.29 -22.86 -16.02
CA LEU A 14 17.10 -22.81 -15.17
C LEU A 14 17.21 -21.72 -14.10
N THR A 15 18.40 -21.52 -13.52
CA THR A 15 18.65 -20.41 -12.58
C THR A 15 18.61 -19.06 -13.27
N ALA A 16 19.18 -18.92 -14.48
CA ALA A 16 19.10 -17.69 -15.26
C ALA A 16 17.66 -17.32 -15.63
N GLN A 17 16.82 -18.29 -16.04
CA GLN A 17 15.40 -18.03 -16.32
C GLN A 17 14.64 -17.62 -15.06
N ALA A 18 14.88 -18.30 -13.93
CA ALA A 18 14.28 -17.93 -12.66
C ALA A 18 14.66 -16.51 -12.19
N GLN A 19 15.90 -16.07 -12.46
CA GLN A 19 16.33 -14.69 -12.15
C GLN A 19 15.64 -13.67 -13.06
N LEU A 20 15.43 -13.97 -14.34
CA LEU A 20 14.70 -13.09 -15.27
C LEU A 20 13.24 -12.93 -14.87
N ASP A 21 12.56 -14.01 -14.48
CA ASP A 21 11.18 -13.95 -13.94
C ASP A 21 11.12 -13.08 -12.67
N GLN A 22 12.11 -13.21 -11.77
CA GLN A 22 12.19 -12.36 -10.56
C GLN A 22 12.49 -10.89 -10.87
N LEU A 23 13.29 -10.62 -11.90
CA LEU A 23 13.59 -9.26 -12.36
C LEU A 23 12.36 -8.61 -13.00
N GLU A 24 11.58 -9.34 -13.80
CA GLU A 24 10.33 -8.84 -14.39
C GLU A 24 9.26 -8.52 -13.32
N VAL A 25 9.15 -9.37 -12.29
CA VAL A 25 8.26 -9.10 -11.13
C VAL A 25 8.73 -7.87 -10.33
N LYS A 26 10.04 -7.71 -10.11
CA LYS A 26 10.58 -6.53 -9.42
C LYS A 26 10.40 -5.25 -10.22
N GLU A 27 10.68 -5.29 -11.52
CA GLU A 27 10.51 -4.14 -12.42
C GLU A 27 9.04 -3.75 -12.55
N SER A 28 8.11 -4.72 -12.61
CA SER A 28 6.67 -4.44 -12.61
C SER A 28 6.20 -3.82 -11.29
N VAL A 29 6.67 -4.29 -10.13
CA VAL A 29 6.35 -3.68 -8.82
C VAL A 29 6.94 -2.26 -8.69
N GLU A 30 8.19 -2.04 -9.12
CA GLU A 30 8.82 -0.71 -9.12
C GLU A 30 8.15 0.24 -10.13
N ALA A 31 7.74 -0.24 -11.30
CA ALA A 31 6.99 0.54 -12.29
C ALA A 31 5.59 0.90 -11.78
N GLN A 32 4.92 0.01 -11.03
CA GLN A 32 3.68 0.33 -10.33
C GLN A 32 3.91 1.37 -9.24
N LEU A 33 4.98 1.24 -8.44
CA LEU A 33 5.32 2.18 -7.37
C LEU A 33 5.67 3.57 -7.92
N GLN A 34 6.39 3.63 -9.05
CA GLN A 34 6.77 4.86 -9.72
C GLN A 34 5.57 5.55 -10.37
N ARG A 35 4.57 4.81 -10.89
CA ARG A 35 3.31 5.37 -11.39
C ARG A 35 2.42 5.94 -10.26
N ILE A 36 2.58 5.47 -9.03
CA ILE A 36 1.82 5.91 -7.84
C ILE A 36 2.47 7.12 -7.13
N SER A 37 3.65 7.55 -7.57
CA SER A 37 4.37 8.71 -7.01
C SER A 37 3.65 10.07 -7.22
N VAL A 38 2.50 10.09 -7.91
CA VAL A 38 1.55 11.22 -7.96
C VAL A 38 0.21 10.79 -7.36
N PRO A 39 -0.28 11.48 -6.33
CA PRO A 39 0.28 11.33 -5.00
C PRO A 39 -0.82 10.74 -4.13
N LEU A 40 -0.84 9.40 -4.06
CA LEU A 40 -1.66 8.66 -3.12
C LEU A 40 -1.44 9.20 -1.69
N SER A 41 -0.19 9.55 -1.38
CA SER A 41 0.22 10.25 -0.16
C SER A 41 -0.49 11.59 0.03
N LEU A 42 -0.71 12.39 -1.02
CA LEU A 42 -1.41 13.68 -0.94
C LEU A 42 -2.91 13.47 -0.73
N VAL A 43 -3.52 12.46 -1.35
CA VAL A 43 -4.92 12.10 -1.07
C VAL A 43 -5.07 11.68 0.39
N PHE A 44 -4.22 10.78 0.88
CA PHE A 44 -4.20 10.36 2.28
C PHE A 44 -3.96 11.53 3.24
N PHE A 45 -3.02 12.42 2.92
CA PHE A 45 -2.72 13.60 3.73
C PHE A 45 -3.88 14.59 3.77
N THR A 46 -4.52 14.81 2.63
CA THR A 46 -5.69 15.69 2.53
C THR A 46 -6.87 15.10 3.29
N MET A 47 -7.10 13.79 3.16
CA MET A 47 -8.10 13.03 3.91
C MET A 47 -7.86 13.20 5.42
N PHE A 48 -6.63 12.96 5.88
CA PHE A 48 -6.20 13.16 7.27
C PHE A 48 -6.38 14.60 7.78
N ALA A 49 -6.04 15.59 6.96
CA ALA A 49 -6.24 17.00 7.29
C ALA A 49 -7.72 17.34 7.50
N TYR A 50 -8.64 16.74 6.73
CA TYR A 50 -10.08 16.89 6.94
C TYR A 50 -10.56 16.25 8.25
N LEU A 51 -10.03 15.08 8.65
CA LEU A 51 -10.32 14.49 9.96
C LEU A 51 -9.92 15.45 11.09
N VAL A 52 -8.71 16.01 11.00
CA VAL A 52 -8.15 16.93 11.99
C VAL A 52 -8.93 18.23 12.01
N ALA A 53 -9.26 18.82 10.85
CA ALA A 53 -10.09 20.02 10.77
C ALA A 53 -11.48 19.80 11.41
N GLY A 54 -12.11 18.65 11.13
CA GLY A 54 -13.38 18.25 11.74
C GLY A 54 -13.27 18.08 13.26
N SER A 55 -12.17 17.49 13.75
CA SER A 55 -11.94 17.35 15.19
C SER A 55 -11.73 18.70 15.88
N ILE A 56 -11.08 19.68 15.23
CA ILE A 56 -10.92 21.03 15.80
C ILE A 56 -12.28 21.71 15.92
N ILE A 57 -13.11 21.63 14.88
CA ILE A 57 -14.45 22.24 14.85
C ILE A 57 -15.32 21.66 15.96
N PHE A 58 -15.35 20.33 16.12
CA PHE A 58 -16.10 19.67 17.19
C PHE A 58 -15.52 19.92 18.58
N CYS A 59 -14.19 19.99 18.72
CA CYS A 59 -13.51 20.32 19.97
C CYS A 59 -13.87 21.73 20.45
N VAL A 60 -13.97 22.70 19.54
CA VAL A 60 -14.33 24.09 19.86
C VAL A 60 -15.82 24.26 20.14
N TRP A 61 -16.69 23.52 19.45
CA TRP A 61 -18.13 23.68 19.61
C TRP A 61 -18.68 22.95 20.84
N GLU A 62 -18.20 21.73 21.09
CA GLU A 62 -18.75 20.83 22.11
C GLU A 62 -17.83 20.74 23.35
N GLY A 63 -16.57 21.19 23.26
CA GLY A 63 -15.57 21.14 24.34
C GLY A 63 -14.85 19.78 24.48
N TRP A 64 -14.96 18.90 23.49
CA TRP A 64 -14.44 17.53 23.55
C TRP A 64 -12.94 17.47 23.28
N THR A 65 -12.23 16.52 23.88
CA THR A 65 -10.79 16.32 23.69
C THR A 65 -10.46 15.99 22.23
N PHE A 66 -9.42 16.63 21.70
CA PHE A 66 -8.97 16.50 20.30
C PHE A 66 -8.78 15.03 19.86
N LEU A 67 -8.27 14.21 20.80
CA LEU A 67 -7.99 12.80 20.61
C LEU A 67 -9.26 11.95 20.42
N ASP A 68 -10.35 12.26 21.13
CA ASP A 68 -11.62 11.50 21.03
C ASP A 68 -12.32 11.77 19.69
N SER A 69 -12.37 13.03 19.27
CA SER A 69 -13.01 13.43 18.01
C SER A 69 -12.26 12.91 16.78
N PHE A 70 -10.93 12.91 16.83
CA PHE A 70 -10.09 12.34 15.78
C PHE A 70 -10.27 10.81 15.67
N TYR A 71 -10.29 10.10 16.81
CA TYR A 71 -10.45 8.65 16.85
C TYR A 71 -11.81 8.20 16.31
N PHE A 72 -12.89 8.93 16.65
CA PHE A 72 -14.23 8.70 16.12
C PHE A 72 -14.30 8.85 14.58
N CYS A 73 -13.69 9.91 14.05
CA CYS A 73 -13.70 10.19 12.62
C CYS A 73 -12.88 9.13 11.84
N TYR A 74 -11.73 8.70 12.38
CA TYR A 74 -10.88 7.65 11.77
C TYR A 74 -11.57 6.27 11.72
N ILE A 75 -12.26 5.88 12.80
CA ILE A 75 -13.02 4.63 12.85
C ILE A 75 -14.15 4.63 11.82
N SER A 76 -14.86 5.75 11.68
CA SER A 76 -15.95 5.89 10.71
C SER A 76 -15.46 5.69 9.28
N LEU A 77 -14.31 6.29 8.91
CA LEU A 77 -13.74 6.16 7.56
C LEU A 77 -13.22 4.77 7.24
N THR A 78 -12.53 4.14 8.20
CA THR A 78 -12.05 2.76 8.04
C THR A 78 -13.23 1.79 7.91
N THR A 79 -14.37 2.10 8.51
CA THR A 79 -15.60 1.27 8.42
C THR A 79 -16.38 1.54 7.13
N ILE A 80 -16.41 2.78 6.62
CA ILE A 80 -17.07 3.15 5.35
C ILE A 80 -16.40 2.47 4.15
N GLY A 81 -15.08 2.26 4.19
CA GLY A 81 -14.34 1.53 3.15
C GLY A 81 -14.81 0.07 2.95
N LEU A 82 -15.43 -0.54 3.96
CA LEU A 82 -16.04 -1.87 3.89
C LEU A 82 -17.55 -1.82 3.63
N SER A 83 -18.25 -0.75 4.07
CA SER A 83 -19.71 -0.63 3.89
C SER A 83 -20.13 -0.35 2.45
N PHE A 84 -19.35 0.41 1.68
CA PHE A 84 -19.62 0.65 0.25
C PHE A 84 -19.39 -0.61 -0.60
N LEU A 85 -18.52 -1.52 -0.14
CA LEU A 85 -18.19 -2.75 -0.88
C LEU A 85 -19.16 -3.91 -0.61
N PHE A 86 -20.02 -3.81 0.43
CA PHE A 86 -20.99 -4.85 0.79
C PHE A 86 -22.46 -4.48 0.47
N SER A 87 -22.71 -3.37 -0.25
CA SER A 87 -24.05 -2.99 -0.72
C SER A 87 -24.29 -3.31 -2.18
#